data_AF-A0A1Y3B7L9-F1
#
_entry.id   AF-A0A1Y3B7L9-F1
#
_cell.length_a   1.000
_cell.length_b   1.000
_cell.length_c   1.000
_cell.angle_alpha   90.00
_cell.angle_beta   90.00
_cell.angle_gamma   90.00
#
_symmetry.space_group_name_H-M   'P 1'
#
loop_
_entity.id
_entity.type
_entity.pdbx_description
1 polymer ?
#
loop_
_entity_poly.entity_id
_entity_poly.type
_entity_poly.pdbx_seq_one_letter_code
_entity_poly.pdbx_strand_id
1 'polypeptide(L)'
;MASHAVLKEQLLEMGFEENLINGALKLLKDNATLESVIECIDNGTAEEAAKTLTEEDLKTESKDESDEGKTPEEIEAKKKAYAEKIRQRRAEMDEKEKEAERLKELQRRRDGKDLGKVREELQRKQQENYIETLKREKDEEKAARDKILKQIELDKAERRARAQGITGGNSSATIADITPSKPNIVSTASKTGKTKLAIRLLDGSQVVEEFDDKEILSAVRAYIVTQKNLDFNITFTMPLRPPFTEEDMTKSLFVLGLSPNARIQVIKR
;
A
#
# COMPACT_ATOMS: atom_id res chain seq x y z
N MET A 1 -4.74 32.14 29.70
CA MET A 1 -4.91 32.65 28.33
C MET A 1 -3.53 32.78 27.73
N ALA A 2 -3.23 32.04 26.65
CA ALA A 2 -1.97 32.22 25.95
C ALA A 2 -1.97 33.61 25.30
N SER A 3 -0.83 34.31 25.33
CA SER A 3 -0.70 35.58 24.62
C SER A 3 -0.88 35.34 23.12
N HIS A 4 -1.56 36.24 22.41
CA HIS A 4 -1.72 36.19 20.95
C HIS A 4 -0.39 36.00 20.20
N ALA A 5 0.71 36.55 20.75
CA ALA A 5 2.04 36.37 20.18
C ALA A 5 2.53 34.92 20.25
N VAL A 6 2.26 34.22 21.36
CA VAL A 6 2.65 32.81 21.55
C VAL A 6 1.84 31.90 20.62
N LEU A 7 0.53 32.16 20.49
CA LEU A 7 -0.34 31.44 19.57
C LEU A 7 0.12 31.59 18.11
N LYS A 8 0.51 32.81 17.73
CA LYS A 8 1.01 33.10 16.39
C LYS A 8 2.30 32.33 16.08
N GLU A 9 3.25 32.32 17.00
CA GLU A 9 4.52 31.60 16.84
C GLU A 9 4.30 30.08 16.70
N GLN A 10 3.42 29.50 17.53
CA GLN A 10 3.05 28.09 17.43
C GLN A 10 2.41 27.74 16.09
N LEU A 11 1.51 28.58 15.58
CA LEU A 11 0.83 28.35 14.31
C LEU A 11 1.77 28.52 13.11
N LEU A 12 2.74 29.45 13.19
CA LEU A 12 3.82 29.58 12.21
C LEU A 12 4.71 28.34 12.18
N GLU A 13 5.05 27.79 13.34
CA GLU A 13 5.85 26.55 13.46
C GLU A 13 5.09 25.33 12.90
N MET A 14 3.76 25.33 13.01
CA MET A 14 2.87 24.33 12.39
C MET A 14 2.67 24.54 10.88
N GLY A 15 3.20 25.62 10.29
CA GLY A 15 3.18 25.88 8.85
C GLY A 15 1.95 26.63 8.33
N PHE A 16 1.20 27.31 9.19
CA PHE A 16 0.08 28.16 8.77
C PHE A 16 0.55 29.53 8.27
N GLU A 17 -0.12 30.06 7.24
CA GLU A 17 0.17 31.38 6.65
C GLU A 17 -0.11 32.52 7.63
N GLU A 18 0.84 33.45 7.75
CA GLU A 18 0.78 34.55 8.72
C GLU A 18 -0.46 35.45 8.55
N ASN A 19 -0.88 35.67 7.30
CA ASN A 19 -2.04 36.48 6.97
C ASN A 19 -3.35 35.83 7.47
N LEU A 20 -3.46 34.51 7.40
CA LEU A 20 -4.62 33.76 7.87
C LEU A 20 -4.67 33.75 9.40
N ILE A 21 -3.51 33.57 10.05
CA ILE A 21 -3.39 33.63 11.51
C ILE A 21 -3.83 35.02 12.01
N ASN A 22 -3.32 36.09 11.41
CA ASN A 22 -3.70 37.46 11.79
C ASN A 22 -5.19 37.74 11.56
N GLY A 23 -5.78 37.23 10.46
CA GLY A 23 -7.21 37.31 10.17
C GLY A 23 -8.06 36.60 11.23
N ALA A 24 -7.72 35.37 11.56
CA ALA A 24 -8.40 34.58 12.59
C ALA A 24 -8.28 35.22 13.98
N LEU A 25 -7.09 35.68 14.37
CA LEU A 25 -6.86 36.34 15.66
C LEU A 25 -7.66 37.64 15.82
N LYS A 26 -7.85 38.42 14.73
CA LYS A 26 -8.69 39.63 14.75
C LYS A 26 -10.17 39.32 14.94
N LEU A 27 -10.64 38.20 14.38
CA LEU A 27 -12.03 37.76 14.48
C LEU A 27 -12.34 37.23 15.89
N LEU A 28 -11.40 36.48 16.48
CA LEU A 28 -11.59 35.82 17.78
C LEU A 28 -11.28 36.73 18.98
N LYS A 29 -10.47 37.79 18.79
CA LYS A 29 -10.05 38.73 19.84
C LYS A 29 -9.63 37.97 21.10
N ASP A 30 -10.16 38.32 22.26
CA ASP A 30 -9.71 37.82 23.58
C ASP A 30 -10.03 36.33 23.85
N ASN A 31 -10.82 35.67 23.00
CA ASN A 31 -11.19 34.26 23.13
C ASN A 31 -10.36 33.32 22.22
N ALA A 32 -9.27 33.83 21.62
CA ALA A 32 -8.44 33.05 20.72
C ALA A 32 -7.71 31.91 21.46
N THR A 33 -8.07 30.68 21.12
CA THR A 33 -7.35 29.45 21.49
C THR A 33 -6.73 28.84 20.23
N LEU A 34 -5.71 28.00 20.39
CA LEU A 34 -5.04 27.38 19.24
C LEU A 34 -6.03 26.61 18.35
N GLU A 35 -6.92 25.84 18.96
CA GLU A 35 -7.93 25.03 18.27
C GLU A 35 -8.95 25.90 17.53
N SER A 36 -9.44 26.97 18.16
CA SER A 36 -10.42 27.86 17.53
C SER A 36 -9.83 28.67 16.36
N VAL A 37 -8.54 28.99 16.40
CA VAL A 37 -7.83 29.62 15.28
C VAL A 37 -7.65 28.64 14.13
N ILE A 38 -7.25 27.40 14.40
CA ILE A 38 -7.13 26.34 13.39
C ILE A 38 -8.50 26.08 12.74
N GLU A 39 -9.56 25.96 13.54
CA GLU A 39 -10.92 25.77 13.04
C GLU A 39 -11.39 26.92 12.13
N CYS A 40 -10.99 28.16 12.41
CA CYS A 40 -11.31 29.30 11.54
C CYS A 40 -10.48 29.30 10.24
N ILE A 41 -9.27 28.77 10.27
CA ILE A 41 -8.43 28.61 9.08
C ILE A 41 -9.02 27.50 8.20
N ASP A 42 -9.38 26.36 8.79
CA ASP A 42 -9.93 25.20 8.08
C ASP A 42 -11.32 25.48 7.49
N ASN A 43 -12.15 26.26 8.20
CA ASN A 43 -13.48 26.67 7.73
C ASN A 43 -13.44 27.82 6.70
N GLY A 44 -12.26 28.36 6.38
CA GLY A 44 -12.07 29.44 5.39
C GLY A 44 -12.52 30.84 5.85
N THR A 45 -13.01 30.98 7.08
CA THR A 45 -13.45 32.28 7.64
C THR A 45 -12.28 33.23 7.89
N ALA A 46 -11.09 32.67 8.15
CA ALA A 46 -9.84 33.42 8.26
C ALA A 46 -9.42 34.12 6.95
N GLU A 47 -9.77 33.55 5.80
CA GLU A 47 -9.38 34.07 4.48
C GLU A 47 -10.23 35.29 4.07
N GLU A 48 -11.49 35.31 4.48
CA GLU A 48 -12.40 36.47 4.32
C GLU A 48 -12.02 37.61 5.27
N ALA A 49 -11.65 37.29 6.52
CA ALA A 49 -11.09 38.25 7.48
C ALA A 49 -9.74 38.82 7.02
N ALA A 50 -8.88 38.01 6.40
CA ALA A 50 -7.60 38.47 5.84
C ALA A 50 -7.80 39.41 4.63
N LYS A 51 -8.78 39.15 3.77
CA LYS A 51 -9.15 40.05 2.66
C LYS A 51 -9.67 41.40 3.17
N THR A 52 -10.57 41.40 4.16
CA THR A 52 -11.07 42.64 4.77
C THR A 52 -9.98 43.44 5.51
N LEU A 53 -8.97 42.78 6.07
CA LEU A 53 -7.77 43.43 6.62
C LEU A 53 -6.98 44.21 5.57
N THR A 54 -6.76 43.63 4.39
CA THR A 54 -6.06 44.34 3.29
C THR A 54 -6.85 45.55 2.78
N GLU A 55 -8.18 45.50 2.82
CA GLU A 55 -9.05 46.62 2.44
C GLU A 55 -9.14 47.71 3.51
N GLU A 56 -9.13 47.34 4.80
CA GLU A 56 -9.10 48.32 5.89
C GLU A 56 -7.75 49.01 6.06
N ASP A 57 -6.62 48.33 5.85
CA ASP A 57 -5.29 48.98 5.88
C ASP A 57 -5.14 50.02 4.75
N LEU A 58 -5.77 49.79 3.60
CA LEU A 58 -5.87 50.78 2.51
C LEU A 58 -6.79 51.97 2.86
N LYS A 59 -7.77 51.77 3.73
CA LYS A 59 -8.75 52.81 4.13
C LYS A 59 -8.31 53.61 5.35
N THR A 60 -7.52 53.00 6.24
CA THR A 60 -7.07 53.64 7.49
C THR A 60 -5.98 54.69 7.26
N GLU A 61 -5.16 54.55 6.21
CA GLU A 61 -4.22 55.61 5.79
C GLU A 61 -4.94 56.87 5.23
N SER A 62 -6.24 56.81 4.92
CA SER A 62 -7.01 57.96 4.45
C SER A 62 -7.78 58.72 5.54
N LYS A 63 -7.76 58.22 6.79
CA LYS A 63 -8.58 58.76 7.88
C LYS A 63 -7.78 59.36 9.05
N ASP A 64 -6.46 59.30 9.00
CA ASP A 64 -5.59 59.91 9.99
C ASP A 64 -4.91 61.15 9.38
N GLU A 65 -5.69 62.24 9.30
CA GLU A 65 -5.27 63.63 9.53
C GLU A 65 -6.48 64.51 9.19
N SER A 66 -7.16 64.99 10.23
CA SER A 66 -8.06 66.13 10.16
C SER A 66 -7.36 67.30 9.45
N ASP A 67 -7.83 67.61 8.25
CA ASP A 67 -7.38 68.74 7.41
C ASP A 67 -7.94 70.07 7.93
N GLU A 68 -7.77 70.32 9.23
CA GLU A 68 -8.12 71.60 9.87
C GLU A 68 -6.83 72.40 10.06
N GLY A 69 -6.44 73.16 9.02
CA GLY A 69 -5.48 74.26 9.14
C GLY A 69 -4.26 74.26 8.22
N LYS A 70 -4.17 73.40 7.19
CA LYS A 70 -3.01 73.36 6.27
C LYS A 70 -3.23 74.21 5.02
N THR A 71 -2.16 74.86 4.56
CA THR A 71 -2.16 75.63 3.30
C THR A 71 -2.39 74.69 2.10
N PRO A 72 -3.05 75.16 1.02
CA PRO A 72 -3.40 74.32 -0.13
C PRO A 72 -2.19 73.62 -0.78
N GLU A 73 -1.00 74.21 -0.69
CA GLU A 73 0.25 73.60 -1.18
C GLU A 73 0.71 72.38 -0.36
N GLU A 74 0.55 72.36 0.96
CA GLU A 74 0.93 71.21 1.80
C GLU A 74 0.03 70.00 1.55
N ILE A 75 -1.27 70.25 1.31
CA ILE A 75 -2.25 69.21 0.99
C ILE A 75 -1.91 68.57 -0.37
N GLU A 76 -1.51 69.38 -1.36
CA GLU A 76 -1.14 68.87 -2.69
C GLU A 76 0.19 68.10 -2.65
N ALA A 77 1.18 68.56 -1.86
CA ALA A 77 2.43 67.84 -1.65
C ALA A 77 2.20 66.49 -0.96
N LYS A 78 1.36 66.44 0.08
CA LYS A 78 0.98 65.18 0.74
C LYS A 78 0.25 64.22 -0.21
N LYS A 79 -0.66 64.73 -1.05
CA LYS A 79 -1.35 63.90 -2.07
C LYS A 79 -0.39 63.31 -3.09
N LYS A 80 0.61 64.07 -3.55
CA LYS A 80 1.64 63.58 -4.48
C LYS A 80 2.52 62.51 -3.83
N ALA A 81 2.99 62.74 -2.61
CA ALA A 81 3.77 61.75 -1.86
C ALA A 81 2.97 60.46 -1.61
N TYR A 82 1.68 60.57 -1.31
CA TYR A 82 0.79 59.43 -1.11
C TYR A 82 0.57 58.65 -2.41
N ALA A 83 0.32 59.34 -3.52
CA ALA A 83 0.18 58.71 -4.84
C ALA A 83 1.45 57.97 -5.27
N GLU A 84 2.63 58.55 -4.99
CA GLU A 84 3.91 57.91 -5.28
C GLU A 84 4.14 56.66 -4.41
N LYS A 85 3.78 56.71 -3.12
CA LYS A 85 3.85 55.56 -2.21
C LYS A 85 2.92 54.42 -2.63
N ILE A 86 1.69 54.73 -3.09
CA ILE A 86 0.78 53.72 -3.66
C ILE A 86 1.38 53.09 -4.91
N ARG A 87 1.96 53.90 -5.80
CA ARG A 87 2.59 53.40 -7.02
C ARG A 87 3.76 52.47 -6.73
N GLN A 88 4.60 52.81 -5.73
CA GLN A 88 5.70 51.97 -5.28
C GLN A 88 5.20 50.64 -4.68
N ARG A 89 4.20 50.68 -3.78
CA ARG A 89 3.57 49.46 -3.23
C ARG A 89 3.00 48.56 -4.31
N ARG A 90 2.29 49.13 -5.32
CA ARG A 90 1.74 48.33 -6.43
C ARG A 90 2.84 47.67 -7.25
N ALA A 91 3.91 48.41 -7.58
CA ALA A 91 5.02 47.84 -8.33
C ALA A 91 5.71 46.70 -7.57
N GLU A 92 5.89 46.84 -6.25
CA GLU A 92 6.46 45.78 -5.41
C GLU A 92 5.56 44.54 -5.31
N MET A 93 4.24 44.72 -5.21
CA MET A 93 3.28 43.62 -5.21
C MET A 93 3.24 42.89 -6.55
N ASP A 94 3.27 43.63 -7.67
CA ASP A 94 3.29 43.04 -9.01
C ASP A 94 4.59 42.24 -9.26
N GLU A 95 5.73 42.69 -8.71
CA GLU A 95 6.99 41.94 -8.77
C GLU A 95 6.95 40.66 -7.93
N LYS A 96 6.45 40.76 -6.69
CA LYS A 96 6.28 39.60 -5.79
C LYS A 96 5.32 38.56 -6.38
N GLU A 97 4.21 38.98 -6.99
CA GLU A 97 3.25 38.08 -7.62
C GLU A 97 3.88 37.35 -8.81
N LYS A 98 4.64 38.05 -9.66
CA LYS A 98 5.39 37.43 -10.77
C LYS A 98 6.42 36.41 -10.29
N GLU A 99 7.15 36.70 -9.20
CA GLU A 99 8.09 35.76 -8.61
C GLU A 99 7.40 34.55 -8.00
N ALA A 100 6.27 34.76 -7.30
CA ALA A 100 5.46 33.69 -6.73
C ALA A 100 4.91 32.76 -7.82
N GLU A 101 4.39 33.30 -8.92
CA GLU A 101 3.94 32.51 -10.08
C GLU A 101 5.09 31.70 -10.70
N ARG A 102 6.27 32.30 -10.84
CA ARG A 102 7.45 31.63 -11.38
C ARG A 102 7.90 30.47 -10.48
N LEU A 103 7.89 30.66 -9.17
CA LEU A 103 8.24 29.63 -8.20
C LEU A 103 7.20 28.50 -8.19
N LYS A 104 5.91 28.85 -8.24
CA LYS A 104 4.81 27.86 -8.30
C LYS A 104 4.89 26.99 -9.55
N GLU A 105 5.16 27.57 -10.71
CA GLU A 105 5.34 26.81 -11.95
C GLU A 105 6.61 25.95 -11.92
N LEU A 106 7.70 26.44 -11.32
CA LEU A 106 8.92 25.66 -11.14
C LEU A 106 8.69 24.45 -10.21
N GLN A 107 7.96 24.67 -9.11
CA GLN A 107 7.59 23.62 -8.16
C GLN A 107 6.70 22.57 -8.83
N ARG A 108 5.66 22.98 -9.56
CA ARG A 108 4.81 22.05 -10.33
C ARG A 108 5.63 21.15 -11.27
N ARG A 109 6.61 21.74 -11.98
CA ARG A 109 7.51 20.98 -12.87
C ARG A 109 8.45 20.05 -12.11
N ARG A 110 8.89 20.47 -10.93
CA ARG A 110 9.76 19.66 -10.07
C ARG A 110 8.99 18.47 -9.52
N ASP A 111 7.82 18.69 -8.94
CA ASP A 111 6.96 17.66 -8.36
C ASP A 111 6.54 16.64 -9.41
N GLY A 112 6.20 17.08 -10.62
CA GLY A 112 5.91 16.18 -11.74
C GLY A 112 7.09 15.30 -12.16
N LYS A 113 8.32 15.83 -12.12
CA LYS A 113 9.54 15.04 -12.40
C LYS A 113 9.89 14.11 -11.26
N ASP A 114 9.72 14.54 -10.03
CA ASP A 114 10.09 13.78 -8.83
C ASP A 114 9.15 12.57 -8.65
N LEU A 115 7.85 12.71 -8.92
CA LEU A 115 6.92 11.58 -8.95
C LEU A 115 7.32 10.50 -9.98
N GLY A 116 7.78 10.92 -11.16
CA GLY A 116 8.28 10.00 -12.19
C GLY A 116 9.51 9.22 -11.73
N LYS A 117 10.50 9.94 -11.16
CA LYS A 117 11.73 9.33 -10.63
C LYS A 117 11.45 8.37 -9.47
N VAL A 118 10.60 8.76 -8.52
CA VAL A 118 10.24 7.90 -7.38
C VAL A 118 9.61 6.60 -7.86
N ARG A 119 8.72 6.66 -8.86
CA ARG A 119 8.11 5.47 -9.45
C ARG A 119 9.13 4.56 -10.15
N GLU A 120 10.05 5.15 -10.91
CA GLU A 120 11.13 4.42 -11.60
C GLU A 120 12.08 3.76 -10.60
N GLU A 121 12.49 4.48 -9.56
CA GLU A 121 13.35 3.94 -8.49
C GLU A 121 12.67 2.81 -7.73
N LEU A 122 11.36 2.93 -7.44
CA LEU A 122 10.60 1.87 -6.81
C LEU A 122 10.55 0.62 -7.68
N GLN A 123 10.24 0.77 -8.98
CA GLN A 123 10.20 -0.35 -9.91
C GLN A 123 11.58 -1.01 -10.05
N ARG A 124 12.65 -0.22 -10.14
CA ARG A 124 14.02 -0.71 -10.19
C ARG A 124 14.39 -1.50 -8.94
N LYS A 125 14.10 -0.99 -7.75
CA LYS A 125 14.34 -1.70 -6.48
C LYS A 125 13.56 -3.01 -6.38
N GLN A 126 12.30 -3.02 -6.83
CA GLN A 126 11.49 -4.24 -6.87
C GLN A 126 12.09 -5.29 -7.81
N GLN A 127 12.55 -4.89 -8.99
CA GLN A 127 13.22 -5.79 -9.94
C GLN A 127 14.55 -6.31 -9.40
N GLU A 128 15.35 -5.43 -8.79
CA GLU A 128 16.63 -5.81 -8.18
C GLU A 128 16.45 -6.83 -7.07
N ASN A 129 15.51 -6.59 -6.15
CA ASN A 129 15.16 -7.52 -5.08
C ASN A 129 14.69 -8.87 -5.65
N TYR A 130 13.85 -8.87 -6.69
CA TYR A 130 13.36 -10.10 -7.32
C TYR A 130 14.49 -10.92 -7.96
N ILE A 131 15.43 -10.25 -8.63
CA ILE A 131 16.61 -10.92 -9.21
C ILE A 131 17.51 -11.47 -8.10
N GLU A 132 17.70 -10.74 -7.01
CA GLU A 132 18.48 -11.18 -5.87
C GLU A 132 17.84 -12.40 -5.18
N THR A 133 16.53 -12.40 -4.96
CA THR A 133 15.82 -13.55 -4.37
C THR A 133 15.95 -14.78 -5.24
N LEU A 134 15.79 -14.65 -6.57
CA LEU A 134 15.96 -15.77 -7.50
C LEU A 134 17.39 -16.32 -7.49
N LYS A 135 18.41 -15.45 -7.42
CA LYS A 135 19.81 -15.88 -7.31
C LYS A 135 20.05 -16.62 -6.00
N ARG A 136 19.56 -16.08 -4.88
CA ARG A 136 19.70 -16.68 -3.54
C ARG A 136 19.03 -18.05 -3.48
N GLU A 137 17.79 -18.17 -3.95
CA GLU A 137 17.07 -19.45 -4.00
C GLU A 137 17.79 -20.48 -4.87
N LYS A 138 18.30 -20.07 -6.03
CA LYS A 138 19.04 -20.96 -6.92
C LYS A 138 20.34 -21.47 -6.29
N ASP A 139 21.05 -20.62 -5.55
CA ASP A 139 22.29 -21.01 -4.89
C ASP A 139 22.04 -21.86 -3.64
N GLU A 140 20.96 -21.60 -2.91
CA GLU A 140 20.49 -22.46 -1.81
C GLU A 140 20.03 -23.83 -2.30
N GLU A 141 19.31 -23.90 -3.41
CA GLU A 141 18.88 -25.16 -4.04
C GLU A 141 20.09 -25.99 -4.48
N LYS A 142 21.08 -25.38 -5.14
CA LYS A 142 22.33 -26.05 -5.48
C LYS A 142 23.05 -26.56 -4.23
N ALA A 143 23.19 -25.72 -3.21
CA ALA A 143 23.84 -26.12 -1.97
C ALA A 143 23.11 -27.27 -1.26
N ALA A 144 21.78 -27.27 -1.26
CA ALA A 144 20.97 -28.36 -0.72
C ALA A 144 21.14 -29.65 -1.54
N ARG A 145 21.11 -29.55 -2.87
CA ARG A 145 21.35 -30.67 -3.78
C ARG A 145 22.73 -31.29 -3.56
N ASP A 146 23.76 -30.47 -3.42
CA ASP A 146 25.13 -30.93 -3.19
C ASP A 146 25.29 -31.60 -1.81
N LYS A 147 24.61 -31.11 -0.77
CA LYS A 147 24.56 -31.77 0.55
C LYS A 147 23.92 -33.16 0.46
N ILE A 148 22.79 -33.29 -0.24
CA ILE A 148 22.10 -34.57 -0.43
C ILE A 148 22.98 -35.53 -1.22
N LEU A 149 23.62 -35.07 -2.30
CA LEU A 149 24.53 -35.89 -3.10
C LEU A 149 25.70 -36.44 -2.26
N LYS A 150 26.31 -35.59 -1.42
CA LYS A 150 27.36 -36.02 -0.49
C LYS A 150 26.85 -37.06 0.52
N GLN A 151 25.65 -36.86 1.07
CA GLN A 151 25.06 -37.81 2.01
C GLN A 151 24.76 -39.17 1.35
N ILE A 152 24.27 -39.18 0.11
CA ILE A 152 24.05 -40.40 -0.68
C ILE A 152 25.38 -41.09 -0.98
N GLU A 153 26.43 -40.35 -1.30
CA GLU A 153 27.74 -40.91 -1.56
C GLU A 153 28.34 -41.57 -0.33
N LEU A 154 28.22 -40.94 0.85
CA LEU A 154 28.63 -41.51 2.12
C LEU A 154 27.83 -42.78 2.47
N ASP A 155 26.50 -42.76 2.35
CA ASP A 155 25.66 -43.96 2.59
C ASP A 155 25.99 -45.09 1.60
N LYS A 156 26.24 -44.75 0.33
CA LYS A 156 26.61 -45.72 -0.70
C LYS A 156 27.99 -46.33 -0.43
N ALA A 157 28.95 -45.53 0.03
CA ALA A 157 30.28 -46.00 0.41
C ALA A 157 30.21 -46.88 1.66
N GLU A 158 29.46 -46.48 2.69
CA GLU A 158 29.27 -47.27 3.91
C GLU A 158 28.57 -48.60 3.61
N ARG A 159 27.52 -48.59 2.78
CA ARG A 159 26.83 -49.82 2.35
C ARG A 159 27.77 -50.74 1.58
N ARG A 160 28.59 -50.20 0.68
CA ARG A 160 29.57 -50.99 -0.07
C ARG A 160 30.62 -51.59 0.87
N ALA A 161 31.12 -50.83 1.85
CA ALA A 161 32.06 -51.31 2.85
C ALA A 161 31.45 -52.41 3.74
N ARG A 162 30.20 -52.25 4.20
CA ARG A 162 29.47 -53.29 4.95
C ARG A 162 29.22 -54.54 4.09
N ALA A 163 28.86 -54.38 2.82
CA ALA A 163 28.64 -55.50 1.91
C ALA A 163 29.94 -56.25 1.57
N GLN A 164 31.08 -55.56 1.52
CA GLN A 164 32.40 -56.19 1.34
C GLN A 164 32.95 -56.81 2.64
N GLY A 165 32.46 -56.38 3.80
CA GLY A 165 32.81 -56.93 5.12
C GLY A 165 31.92 -58.08 5.61
N ILE A 166 30.80 -58.38 4.94
CA ILE A 166 29.86 -59.44 5.36
C ILE A 166 29.76 -60.51 4.27
N THR A 167 30.70 -61.46 4.31
CA THR A 167 30.43 -62.84 3.94
C THR A 167 29.95 -63.58 5.20
N GLY A 168 28.67 -63.45 5.53
CA GLY A 168 28.07 -64.29 6.57
C GLY A 168 26.90 -63.65 7.31
N GLY A 169 25.72 -64.24 7.14
CA GLY A 169 24.70 -64.26 8.17
C GLY A 169 23.43 -63.45 7.89
N ASN A 170 22.34 -64.18 7.60
CA ASN A 170 20.96 -63.78 7.83
C ASN A 170 20.78 -62.95 9.12
N SER A 171 19.91 -61.94 9.07
CA SER A 171 18.88 -61.64 10.09
C SER A 171 18.03 -60.49 9.58
N SER A 172 16.77 -60.74 9.22
CA SER A 172 15.61 -60.70 10.13
C SER A 172 14.92 -59.35 10.00
N ALA A 173 13.81 -59.38 9.26
CA ALA A 173 12.82 -58.32 9.25
C ALA A 173 12.22 -58.19 10.66
N THR A 174 12.44 -57.04 11.29
CA THR A 174 11.71 -56.65 12.50
C THR A 174 10.74 -55.54 12.13
N ILE A 175 9.45 -55.90 12.19
CA ILE A 175 8.31 -54.99 12.18
C ILE A 175 8.20 -54.40 13.58
N ALA A 176 8.38 -53.09 13.72
CA ALA A 176 7.69 -52.22 14.67
C ALA A 176 8.30 -50.80 14.61
N ASP A 177 7.60 -49.84 14.01
CA ASP A 177 7.16 -48.66 14.77
C ASP A 177 6.08 -47.89 13.99
N ILE A 178 4.91 -47.80 14.60
CA ILE A 178 3.76 -47.02 14.14
C ILE A 178 3.93 -45.58 14.61
N THR A 179 4.64 -44.78 13.82
CA THR A 179 4.56 -43.32 13.86
C THR A 179 3.42 -42.86 12.94
N PRO A 180 2.68 -41.78 13.25
CA PRO A 180 1.57 -41.33 12.43
C PRO A 180 2.09 -40.88 11.08
N SER A 181 1.97 -41.77 10.11
CA SER A 181 2.22 -41.52 8.70
C SER A 181 1.29 -40.38 8.27
N LYS A 182 1.85 -39.18 8.15
CA LYS A 182 1.34 -38.20 7.18
C LYS A 182 1.24 -38.97 5.86
N PRO A 183 0.09 -38.99 5.17
CA PRO A 183 0.02 -39.67 3.89
C PRO A 183 1.03 -38.98 2.96
N ASN A 184 2.13 -39.69 2.72
CA ASN A 184 3.05 -39.40 1.65
C ASN A 184 2.24 -39.62 0.36
N ILE A 185 1.67 -38.53 -0.15
CA ILE A 185 1.02 -38.52 -1.45
C ILE A 185 2.16 -38.74 -2.45
N VAL A 186 2.38 -40.01 -2.78
CA VAL A 186 3.00 -40.38 -4.05
C VAL A 186 2.07 -39.86 -5.14
N SER A 187 2.29 -38.61 -5.52
CA SER A 187 1.66 -37.94 -6.66
C SER A 187 2.12 -38.68 -7.91
N THR A 188 1.38 -39.73 -8.25
CA THR A 188 1.48 -40.35 -9.56
C THR A 188 0.60 -39.53 -10.48
N ALA A 189 1.22 -38.58 -11.18
CA ALA A 189 0.58 -37.88 -12.28
C ALA A 189 -0.16 -38.91 -13.15
N SER A 190 -1.43 -38.63 -13.47
CA SER A 190 -2.19 -39.45 -14.39
C SER A 190 -1.40 -39.55 -15.70
N LYS A 191 -1.24 -40.75 -16.28
CA LYS A 191 -0.65 -40.89 -17.64
C LYS A 191 -1.51 -40.20 -18.71
N THR A 192 -2.70 -39.73 -18.35
CA THR A 192 -3.74 -39.17 -19.21
C THR A 192 -3.87 -37.65 -19.12
N GLY A 193 -3.18 -36.99 -18.17
CA GLY A 193 -3.29 -35.53 -17.95
C GLY A 193 -4.66 -35.07 -17.43
N LYS A 194 -5.49 -35.97 -16.89
CA LYS A 194 -6.86 -35.69 -16.45
C LYS A 194 -7.08 -36.12 -15.02
N THR A 195 -7.86 -35.32 -14.29
CA THR A 195 -8.25 -35.51 -12.90
C THR A 195 -9.74 -35.80 -12.80
N LYS A 196 -10.09 -36.93 -12.20
CA LYS A 196 -11.49 -37.26 -11.88
C LYS A 196 -11.83 -36.82 -10.46
N LEU A 197 -12.76 -35.88 -10.33
CA LEU A 197 -13.22 -35.35 -9.05
C LEU A 197 -14.60 -35.88 -8.69
N ALA A 198 -14.71 -36.46 -7.50
CA ALA A 198 -15.98 -36.85 -6.89
C ALA A 198 -16.38 -35.81 -5.85
N ILE A 199 -17.28 -34.91 -6.25
CA ILE A 199 -17.67 -33.70 -5.53
C ILE A 199 -18.99 -33.97 -4.81
N ARG A 200 -19.00 -33.93 -3.48
CA ARG A 200 -20.23 -34.01 -2.68
C ARG A 200 -20.77 -32.61 -2.43
N LEU A 201 -22.01 -32.37 -2.79
CA LEU A 201 -22.71 -31.10 -2.62
C LEU A 201 -23.32 -30.96 -1.22
N LEU A 202 -23.80 -29.74 -0.92
CA LEU A 202 -24.51 -29.41 0.31
C LEU A 202 -25.84 -30.16 0.48
N ASP A 203 -26.49 -30.52 -0.64
CA ASP A 203 -27.72 -31.33 -0.68
C ASP A 203 -27.47 -32.83 -0.45
N GLY A 204 -26.21 -33.24 -0.28
CA GLY A 204 -25.79 -34.64 -0.15
C GLY A 204 -25.63 -35.37 -1.48
N SER A 205 -25.98 -34.75 -2.61
CA SER A 205 -25.75 -35.32 -3.94
C SER A 205 -24.25 -35.37 -4.28
N GLN A 206 -23.87 -36.28 -5.16
CA GLN A 206 -22.49 -36.41 -5.62
C GLN A 206 -22.42 -36.21 -7.13
N VAL A 207 -21.55 -35.30 -7.56
CA VAL A 207 -21.21 -35.05 -8.96
C VAL A 207 -19.81 -35.62 -9.19
N VAL A 208 -19.67 -36.46 -10.21
CA VAL A 208 -18.39 -37.04 -10.60
C VAL A 208 -18.05 -36.52 -11.97
N GLU A 209 -17.00 -35.70 -12.06
CA GLU A 209 -16.61 -35.02 -13.29
C GLU A 209 -15.11 -35.13 -13.54
N GLU A 210 -14.73 -35.00 -14.79
CA GLU A 210 -13.34 -35.10 -15.24
C GLU A 210 -12.85 -33.72 -15.69
N PHE A 211 -11.77 -33.26 -15.07
CA PHE A 211 -11.12 -31.97 -15.29
C PHE A 211 -9.69 -32.18 -15.79
N ASP A 212 -9.05 -31.14 -16.33
CA ASP A 212 -7.62 -31.22 -16.70
C ASP A 212 -6.74 -31.12 -15.45
N ASP A 213 -5.63 -31.86 -15.40
CA ASP A 213 -4.64 -31.79 -14.30
C ASP A 213 -4.09 -30.36 -14.11
N LYS A 214 -4.04 -29.57 -15.19
CA LYS A 214 -3.55 -28.18 -15.20
C LYS A 214 -4.63 -27.15 -14.83
N GLU A 215 -5.88 -27.56 -14.71
CA GLU A 215 -7.00 -26.67 -14.41
C GLU A 215 -6.93 -26.16 -12.96
N ILE A 216 -7.41 -24.93 -12.74
CA ILE A 216 -7.40 -24.29 -11.42
C ILE A 216 -8.65 -24.68 -10.60
N LEU A 217 -8.51 -24.77 -9.28
CA LEU A 217 -9.63 -25.16 -8.40
C LEU A 217 -10.82 -24.18 -8.47
N SER A 218 -10.57 -22.89 -8.77
CA SER A 218 -11.63 -21.90 -9.00
C SER A 218 -12.50 -22.18 -10.23
N ALA A 219 -11.97 -22.82 -11.27
CA ALA A 219 -12.76 -23.23 -12.43
C ALA A 219 -13.77 -24.33 -12.06
N VAL A 220 -13.35 -25.29 -11.22
CA VAL A 220 -14.24 -26.31 -10.65
C VAL A 220 -15.34 -25.68 -9.79
N ARG A 221 -15.03 -24.63 -9.01
CA ARG A 221 -16.03 -23.85 -8.25
C ARG A 221 -17.04 -23.19 -9.18
N ALA A 222 -16.58 -22.52 -10.23
CA ALA A 222 -17.45 -21.88 -11.21
C ALA A 222 -18.37 -22.91 -11.90
N TYR A 223 -17.82 -24.07 -12.28
CA TYR A 223 -18.58 -25.16 -12.88
C TYR A 223 -19.75 -25.61 -12.00
N ILE A 224 -19.51 -25.85 -10.71
CA ILE A 224 -20.55 -26.27 -9.77
C ILE A 224 -21.59 -25.17 -9.55
N VAL A 225 -21.14 -23.92 -9.40
CA VAL A 225 -22.03 -22.75 -9.26
C VAL A 225 -22.96 -22.66 -10.46
N THR A 226 -22.46 -22.82 -11.69
CA THR A 226 -23.27 -22.78 -12.91
C THR A 226 -24.18 -24.00 -13.05
N GLN A 227 -23.69 -25.22 -12.81
CA GLN A 227 -24.45 -26.44 -13.05
C GLN A 227 -25.58 -26.65 -12.03
N LYS A 228 -25.40 -26.14 -10.81
CA LYS A 228 -26.32 -26.37 -9.67
C LYS A 228 -26.94 -25.09 -9.12
N ASN A 229 -26.68 -23.96 -9.77
CA ASN A 229 -27.16 -22.63 -9.41
C ASN A 229 -26.95 -22.31 -7.92
N LEU A 230 -25.75 -22.63 -7.41
CA LEU A 230 -25.36 -22.46 -6.01
C LEU A 230 -24.79 -21.05 -5.78
N ASP A 231 -24.86 -20.58 -4.53
CA ASP A 231 -24.21 -19.34 -4.13
C ASP A 231 -22.71 -19.41 -4.41
N PHE A 232 -22.11 -18.30 -4.85
CA PHE A 232 -20.67 -18.24 -5.05
C PHE A 232 -19.92 -18.46 -3.73
N ASN A 233 -20.50 -18.20 -2.56
CA ASN A 233 -19.87 -18.35 -1.24
C ASN A 233 -19.73 -19.82 -0.76
N ILE A 234 -19.23 -20.68 -1.64
CA ILE A 234 -18.86 -22.06 -1.37
C ILE A 234 -17.34 -22.22 -1.42
N THR A 235 -16.82 -23.10 -0.58
CA THR A 235 -15.46 -23.63 -0.68
C THR A 235 -15.47 -25.16 -0.67
N PHE A 236 -14.31 -25.74 -0.88
CA PHE A 236 -14.11 -27.18 -0.87
C PHE A 236 -13.41 -27.61 0.40
N THR A 237 -13.70 -28.83 0.86
CA THR A 237 -12.97 -29.49 1.93
C THR A 237 -12.70 -30.94 1.56
N MET A 238 -11.56 -31.48 1.98
CA MET A 238 -11.26 -32.89 1.85
C MET A 238 -11.49 -33.60 3.19
N PRO A 239 -11.88 -34.89 3.18
CA PRO A 239 -11.93 -35.68 4.40
C PRO A 239 -10.57 -35.62 5.12
N LEU A 240 -10.59 -35.34 6.43
CA LEU A 240 -9.40 -35.25 7.29
C LEU A 240 -8.43 -34.10 6.90
N ARG A 241 -8.89 -33.09 6.16
CA ARG A 241 -8.10 -31.90 5.78
C ARG A 241 -8.87 -30.62 6.11
N PRO A 242 -8.16 -29.51 6.38
CA PRO A 242 -8.80 -28.20 6.49
C PRO A 242 -9.45 -27.81 5.15
N PRO A 243 -10.45 -26.91 5.17
CA PRO A 243 -11.04 -26.38 3.96
C PRO A 243 -10.01 -25.59 3.14
N PHE A 244 -10.15 -25.63 1.82
CA PHE A 244 -9.28 -24.91 0.91
C PHE A 244 -9.48 -23.39 1.06
N THR A 245 -8.37 -22.66 1.05
CA THR A 245 -8.36 -21.19 1.15
C THR A 245 -8.44 -20.54 -0.23
N GLU A 246 -8.54 -19.20 -0.28
CA GLU A 246 -8.50 -18.46 -1.55
C GLU A 246 -7.18 -18.63 -2.31
N GLU A 247 -6.07 -18.79 -1.59
CA GLU A 247 -4.77 -19.08 -2.20
C GLU A 247 -4.74 -20.44 -2.88
N ASP A 248 -5.51 -21.41 -2.37
CA ASP A 248 -5.62 -22.73 -3.00
C ASP A 248 -6.52 -22.70 -4.23
N MET A 249 -7.46 -21.74 -4.32
CA MET A 249 -8.34 -21.57 -5.49
C MET A 249 -7.60 -21.13 -6.76
N THR A 250 -6.41 -20.55 -6.61
CA THR A 250 -5.55 -20.14 -7.74
C THR A 250 -4.57 -21.22 -8.18
N LYS A 251 -4.43 -22.30 -7.40
CA LYS A 251 -3.54 -23.43 -7.70
C LYS A 251 -4.24 -24.45 -8.61
N SER A 252 -3.45 -25.21 -9.37
CA SER A 252 -3.97 -26.28 -10.21
C SER A 252 -4.33 -27.53 -9.42
N LEU A 253 -5.23 -28.35 -9.97
CA LEU A 253 -5.65 -29.63 -9.38
C LEU A 253 -4.46 -30.56 -9.12
N PHE A 254 -3.44 -30.53 -10.00
CA PHE A 254 -2.19 -31.26 -9.79
C PHE A 254 -1.41 -30.78 -8.57
N VAL A 255 -1.22 -29.46 -8.41
CA VAL A 255 -0.47 -28.88 -7.28
C VAL A 255 -1.16 -29.15 -5.94
N LEU A 256 -2.49 -29.18 -5.94
CA LEU A 256 -3.31 -29.48 -4.77
C LEU A 256 -3.35 -30.97 -4.42
N GLY A 257 -2.75 -31.84 -5.25
CA GLY A 257 -2.77 -33.29 -5.05
C GLY A 257 -4.15 -33.92 -5.28
N LEU A 258 -4.98 -33.31 -6.14
CA LEU A 258 -6.30 -33.81 -6.49
C LEU A 258 -6.26 -34.77 -7.71
N SER A 259 -5.19 -34.72 -8.51
CA SER A 259 -4.93 -35.68 -9.60
C SER A 259 -4.34 -37.00 -9.07
N PRO A 260 -4.67 -38.17 -9.63
CA PRO A 260 -5.57 -38.44 -10.76
C PRO A 260 -7.05 -38.60 -10.34
N ASN A 261 -7.31 -38.92 -9.07
CA ASN A 261 -8.65 -39.13 -8.52
C ASN A 261 -8.74 -38.49 -7.14
N ALA A 262 -9.75 -37.67 -6.89
CA ALA A 262 -9.97 -37.10 -5.57
C ALA A 262 -11.45 -36.98 -5.19
N ARG A 263 -11.70 -36.93 -3.88
CA ARG A 263 -13.04 -36.70 -3.31
C ARG A 263 -13.02 -35.42 -2.48
N ILE A 264 -13.88 -34.48 -2.85
CA ILE A 264 -14.04 -33.20 -2.17
C ILE A 264 -15.50 -33.00 -1.75
N GLN A 265 -15.72 -32.25 -0.69
CA GLN A 265 -17.04 -31.85 -0.22
C GLN A 265 -17.18 -30.34 -0.34
N VAL A 266 -18.33 -29.89 -0.81
CA VAL A 266 -18.70 -28.48 -0.86
C VAL A 266 -19.18 -28.09 0.52
N ILE A 267 -18.62 -27.01 1.06
CA ILE A 267 -19.10 -26.38 2.28
C ILE A 267 -19.40 -24.91 1.98
N LYS A 268 -20.35 -24.34 2.71
CA LYS A 268 -20.57 -22.89 2.68
C LYS A 268 -19.46 -22.22 3.49
N ARG A 269 -18.88 -21.17 2.94
CA ARG A 269 -17.86 -20.37 3.64
C ARG A 269 -18.51 -19.30 4.51
#